data_AF-A0A7C1VDN1-F1
#
_entry.id   AF-A0A7C1VDN1-F1
#
_cell.length_a   1.000
_cell.length_b   1.000
_cell.length_c   1.000
_cell.angle_alpha   90.00
_cell.angle_beta   90.00
_cell.angle_gamma   90.00
#
_symmetry.space_group_name_H-M   'P 1'
#
loop_
_entity.id
_entity.type
_entity.pdbx_description
1 polymer ?
#
loop_
_entity_poly.entity_id
_entity_poly.type
_entity_poly.pdbx_seq_one_letter_code
_entity_poly.pdbx_strand_id
1 'polypeptide(L)'
;VPGIYICGSAQGQKEIDKAVSQGRGAASAAGIPMGRGEYVMELIRAKPSDERCAKCFKCIEACPYSAISINENGNLVVDLILCRGCGTCAATCPSKAIELTYYRDDQYSVLLDELLPTLE
;
A
#
# COMPACT_ATOMS: atom_id res chain seq x y z
N VAL A 1 -3.72 -7.95 -6.81
CA VAL A 1 -2.37 -7.85 -6.22
C VAL A 1 -1.36 -7.99 -7.35
N PRO A 2 -0.42 -7.06 -7.53
CA PRO A 2 0.60 -7.17 -8.57
C PRO A 2 1.36 -8.50 -8.49
N GLY A 3 1.55 -9.16 -9.63
CA GLY A 3 2.24 -10.45 -9.71
C GLY A 3 1.41 -11.67 -9.30
N ILE A 4 0.15 -11.51 -8.89
CA ILE A 4 -0.76 -12.64 -8.60
C ILE A 4 -1.77 -12.77 -9.74
N TYR A 5 -1.81 -13.95 -10.36
CA TYR A 5 -2.71 -14.31 -11.44
C TYR A 5 -3.56 -15.52 -11.05
N ILE A 6 -4.75 -15.65 -11.63
CA ILE A 6 -5.68 -16.75 -11.32
C ILE A 6 -6.16 -17.35 -12.65
N CYS A 7 -6.25 -18.67 -12.72
CA CYS A 7 -6.79 -19.39 -13.88
C CYS A 7 -7.49 -20.70 -13.47
N GLY A 8 -8.27 -21.27 -14.38
CA GLY A 8 -8.93 -22.56 -14.16
C GLY A 8 -10.15 -22.43 -13.24
N SER A 9 -10.58 -23.55 -12.65
CA SER A 9 -11.81 -23.63 -11.84
C SER A 9 -11.78 -22.77 -10.57
N ALA A 10 -10.59 -22.46 -10.03
CA ALA A 10 -10.44 -21.56 -8.88
C ALA A 10 -10.91 -20.12 -9.17
N GLN A 11 -10.84 -19.67 -10.43
CA GLN A 11 -11.39 -18.36 -10.83
C GLN A 11 -12.93 -18.39 -10.94
N GLY A 12 -13.54 -19.58 -11.04
CA GLY A 12 -14.98 -19.79 -11.26
C GLY A 12 -15.23 -21.07 -12.05
N GLN A 13 -16.44 -21.63 -11.98
CA GLN A 13 -16.79 -22.86 -12.72
C GLN A 13 -16.65 -22.63 -14.23
N LYS A 14 -15.97 -23.56 -14.91
CA LYS A 14 -15.74 -23.52 -16.36
C LYS A 14 -15.32 -24.89 -16.89
N GLU A 15 -15.56 -25.07 -18.18
CA GLU A 15 -15.13 -26.23 -18.95
C GLU A 15 -13.61 -26.28 -19.14
N ILE A 16 -13.12 -27.48 -19.50
CA ILE A 16 -11.68 -27.76 -19.65
C ILE A 16 -11.03 -26.86 -20.70
N ASP A 17 -11.69 -26.62 -21.83
CA ASP A 17 -11.19 -25.74 -22.90
C ASP A 17 -10.95 -24.32 -22.38
N LYS A 18 -11.91 -23.77 -21.64
CA LYS A 18 -11.82 -22.44 -21.02
C LYS A 18 -10.73 -22.39 -19.95
N ALA A 19 -10.60 -23.44 -19.15
CA ALA A 19 -9.53 -23.54 -18.15
C ALA A 19 -8.14 -23.52 -18.82
N VAL A 20 -7.95 -24.27 -19.90
CA VAL A 20 -6.69 -24.30 -20.68
C VAL A 20 -6.41 -22.93 -21.31
N SER A 21 -7.41 -22.30 -21.93
CA SER A 21 -7.28 -20.96 -22.50
C SER A 21 -6.90 -19.91 -21.43
N GLN A 22 -7.54 -19.95 -20.25
CA GLN A 22 -7.17 -19.07 -19.14
C GLN A 22 -5.75 -19.34 -18.64
N GLY A 23 -5.32 -20.61 -18.57
CA GLY A 23 -3.95 -20.95 -18.17
C GLY A 23 -2.91 -20.33 -19.09
N ARG A 24 -3.13 -20.40 -20.41
CA ARG A 24 -2.27 -19.73 -21.41
C ARG A 24 -2.27 -18.21 -21.24
N GLY A 25 -3.44 -17.62 -21.01
CA GLY A 25 -3.57 -16.18 -20.77
C GLY A 25 -2.85 -15.72 -19.50
N ALA A 26 -2.99 -16.45 -18.40
CA ALA A 26 -2.30 -16.17 -17.14
C ALA A 26 -0.78 -16.31 -17.28
N ALA A 27 -0.30 -17.34 -17.98
CA ALA A 27 1.12 -17.52 -18.26
C ALA A 27 1.69 -16.36 -19.09
N SER A 28 0.96 -15.91 -20.11
CA SER A 28 1.36 -14.75 -20.91
C SER A 28 1.41 -13.48 -20.06
N ALA A 29 0.39 -13.22 -19.25
CA ALA A 29 0.33 -12.05 -18.39
C ALA A 29 1.41 -12.04 -17.30
N ALA A 30 1.75 -13.21 -16.74
CA ALA A 30 2.86 -13.39 -15.81
C ALA A 30 4.22 -13.23 -16.49
N GLY A 31 4.34 -13.63 -17.76
CA GLY A 31 5.54 -13.47 -18.56
C GLY A 31 5.92 -12.01 -18.85
N ILE A 32 4.96 -11.08 -18.86
CA ILE A 32 5.22 -9.65 -19.13
C ILE A 32 6.20 -9.03 -18.11
N PRO A 33 5.91 -9.01 -16.79
CA PRO A 33 6.84 -8.47 -15.82
C PRO A 33 8.13 -9.29 -15.71
N MET A 34 8.05 -10.62 -15.88
CA MET A 34 9.24 -11.49 -15.86
C MET A 34 10.21 -11.17 -17.00
N GLY A 35 9.69 -10.95 -18.21
CA GLY A 35 10.49 -10.61 -19.38
C GLY A 35 11.08 -9.20 -19.32
N ARG A 36 10.39 -8.26 -18.65
CA ARG A 36 10.88 -6.91 -18.45
C ARG A 36 12.01 -6.84 -17.42
N GLY A 37 12.03 -7.74 -16.43
CA GLY A 37 13.04 -7.78 -15.36
C GLY A 37 12.91 -6.68 -14.30
N GLU A 38 12.04 -5.70 -14.53
CA GLU A 38 11.73 -4.59 -13.62
C GLU A 38 10.21 -4.40 -13.49
N TYR A 39 9.78 -3.86 -12.34
CA TYR A 39 8.38 -3.55 -12.06
C TYR A 39 8.26 -2.15 -11.45
N VAL A 40 7.38 -1.33 -12.02
CA VAL A 40 7.10 0.00 -11.49
C VAL A 40 6.02 -0.12 -10.42
N MET A 41 6.40 0.22 -9.19
CA MET A 41 5.52 0.23 -8.04
C MET A 41 4.98 1.64 -7.78
N GLU A 42 3.71 1.73 -7.37
CA GLU A 42 3.12 2.98 -6.91
C GLU A 42 3.84 3.50 -5.67
N LEU A 43 4.06 4.81 -5.61
CA LEU A 43 4.83 5.49 -4.55
C LEU A 43 3.95 6.01 -3.40
N ILE A 44 2.77 5.42 -3.19
CA ILE A 44 1.94 5.75 -2.02
C ILE A 44 2.56 5.05 -0.81
N ARG A 45 3.43 5.77 -0.08
CA ARG A 45 4.20 5.22 1.04
C ARG A 45 4.04 6.07 2.29
N ALA A 46 4.18 5.43 3.44
CA ALA A 46 4.18 6.11 4.73
C ALA A 46 5.51 6.85 4.91
N LYS A 47 5.44 8.12 5.29
CA LYS A 47 6.57 9.00 5.57
C LYS A 47 6.46 9.48 7.03
N PRO A 48 7.30 8.96 7.94
CA PRO A 48 7.34 9.44 9.31
C PRO A 48 8.08 10.80 9.39
N SER A 49 7.67 11.63 10.34
CA SER A 49 8.31 12.87 10.75
C SER A 49 8.95 12.67 12.12
N ASP A 50 10.27 12.72 12.17
CA ASP A 50 11.04 12.51 13.41
C ASP A 50 10.73 13.58 14.47
N GLU A 51 10.45 14.81 14.05
CA GLU A 51 10.14 15.95 14.94
C GLU A 51 8.79 15.79 15.66
N ARG A 52 7.78 15.23 14.97
CA ARG A 52 6.44 15.02 15.54
C ARG A 52 6.29 13.67 16.26
N CYS A 53 7.28 12.79 16.14
CA CYS A 53 7.19 11.42 16.62
C CYS A 53 7.44 11.33 18.13
N ALA A 54 6.42 10.93 18.89
CA ALA A 54 6.55 10.66 20.32
C ALA A 54 7.18 9.29 20.66
N LYS A 55 7.67 8.53 19.67
CA LYS A 55 8.28 7.20 19.82
C LYS A 55 7.43 6.20 20.63
N CYS A 56 6.11 6.23 20.45
CA CYS A 56 5.17 5.31 21.11
C CYS A 56 5.02 3.94 20.43
N PHE A 57 5.60 3.77 19.24
CA PHE A 57 5.69 2.51 18.46
C PHE A 57 4.38 1.81 18.07
N LYS A 58 3.20 2.38 18.37
CA LYS A 58 1.89 1.84 17.93
C LYS A 58 1.79 1.62 16.42
N CYS A 59 2.49 2.43 15.62
CA CYS A 59 2.53 2.30 14.17
C CYS A 59 3.20 0.99 13.69
N ILE A 60 4.14 0.44 14.47
CA ILE A 60 4.85 -0.80 14.16
C ILE A 60 3.87 -1.97 14.33
N GLU A 61 3.17 -2.03 15.45
CA GLU A 61 2.16 -3.06 15.73
C GLU A 61 0.97 -3.00 14.77
N ALA A 62 0.55 -1.78 14.39
CA ALA A 62 -0.58 -1.58 13.49
C ALA A 62 -0.28 -1.94 12.03
N CYS A 63 0.98 -2.15 11.65
CA CYS A 63 1.35 -2.41 10.25
C CYS A 63 1.14 -3.91 9.90
N PRO A 64 0.17 -4.26 9.03
CA PRO A 64 -0.07 -5.66 8.67
C PRO A 64 1.03 -6.27 7.78
N TYR A 65 1.92 -5.43 7.24
CA TYR A 65 3.00 -5.83 6.35
C TYR A 65 4.38 -5.77 7.02
N SER A 66 4.43 -5.45 8.32
CA SER A 66 5.68 -5.28 9.08
C SER A 66 6.69 -4.34 8.38
N ALA A 67 6.18 -3.29 7.72
CA ALA A 67 6.99 -2.39 6.89
C ALA A 67 7.65 -1.27 7.69
N ILE A 68 7.39 -1.16 8.99
CA ILE A 68 7.91 -0.08 9.85
C ILE A 68 8.83 -0.69 10.89
N SER A 69 10.05 -0.17 10.98
CA SER A 69 11.07 -0.58 11.94
C SER A 69 11.72 0.63 12.60
N ILE A 70 12.65 0.38 13.52
CA ILE A 70 13.39 1.41 14.24
C ILE A 70 14.86 1.29 13.84
N ASN A 71 15.52 2.41 13.54
CA ASN A 71 16.96 2.43 13.33
C ASN A 71 17.75 2.52 14.66
N GLU A 72 19.08 2.50 14.57
CA GLU A 72 19.98 2.61 15.73
C GLU A 72 19.79 3.91 16.52
N ASN A 73 19.31 4.97 15.88
CA ASN A 73 19.03 6.27 16.51
C ASN A 73 17.64 6.34 17.18
N GLY A 74 16.89 5.24 17.16
CA GLY A 74 15.54 5.19 17.71
C GLY A 74 14.49 5.93 16.85
N ASN A 75 14.78 6.20 15.58
CA ASN A 75 13.85 6.85 14.64
C ASN A 75 13.13 5.81 13.79
N LEU A 76 11.93 6.15 13.33
CA LEU A 76 11.11 5.26 12.53
C LEU A 76 11.65 5.19 11.10
N VAL A 77 11.82 3.98 10.59
CA VAL A 77 12.19 3.71 9.21
C VAL A 77 11.08 2.91 8.56
N VAL A 78 10.73 3.29 7.32
CA VAL A 78 9.71 2.60 6.53
C VAL A 78 10.41 1.91 5.36
N ASP A 79 10.24 0.58 5.28
CA ASP A 79 10.63 -0.19 4.12
C ASP A 79 9.67 0.12 2.96
N LEU A 80 10.20 0.77 1.92
CA LEU A 80 9.43 1.20 0.76
C LEU A 80 8.91 0.03 -0.08
N ILE A 81 9.54 -1.14 -0.01
CA ILE A 81 9.17 -2.36 -0.74
C ILE A 81 8.03 -3.07 -0.04
N LEU A 82 8.11 -3.22 1.28
CA LEU A 82 7.07 -3.87 2.09
C LEU A 82 5.83 -2.99 2.29
N CYS A 83 6.02 -1.68 2.41
CA CYS A 83 4.92 -0.75 2.65
C CYS A 83 3.95 -0.75 1.47
N ARG A 84 2.70 -1.16 1.69
CA ARG A 84 1.64 -1.14 0.66
C ARG A 84 0.83 0.16 0.62
N GLY A 85 1.16 1.14 1.46
CA GLY A 85 0.46 2.43 1.46
C GLY A 85 -0.96 2.42 2.02
N CYS A 86 -1.33 1.40 2.82
CA CYS A 86 -2.70 1.23 3.34
C CYS A 86 -3.17 2.34 4.32
N GLY A 87 -2.26 3.13 4.89
CA GLY A 87 -2.62 4.27 5.77
C GLY A 87 -2.92 3.95 7.24
N THR A 88 -2.98 2.67 7.65
CA THR A 88 -3.30 2.29 9.04
C THR A 88 -2.39 2.97 10.07
N CYS A 89 -1.10 3.07 9.77
CA CYS A 89 -0.11 3.73 10.64
C CYS A 89 -0.33 5.24 10.78
N ALA A 90 -0.76 5.93 9.72
CA ALA A 90 -1.10 7.36 9.75
C ALA A 90 -2.35 7.59 10.61
N ALA A 91 -3.40 6.80 10.39
CA ALA A 91 -4.65 6.90 11.16
C ALA A 91 -4.48 6.57 12.65
N THR A 92 -3.60 5.63 12.99
CA THR A 92 -3.36 5.18 14.37
C THR A 92 -2.43 6.13 15.14
N CYS A 93 -1.64 6.96 14.44
CA CYS A 93 -0.66 7.84 15.07
C CYS A 93 -1.34 8.98 15.83
N PRO A 94 -1.29 9.01 17.18
CA PRO A 94 -1.97 10.06 17.95
C PRO A 94 -1.32 11.44 17.75
N SER A 95 -0.02 11.48 17.47
CA SER A 95 0.71 12.73 17.21
C SER A 95 0.68 13.15 15.74
N LYS A 96 -0.05 12.43 14.87
CA LYS A 96 -0.08 12.64 13.42
C LYS A 96 1.31 12.83 12.81
N ALA A 97 2.27 12.03 13.27
CA ALA A 97 3.66 12.08 12.84
C ALA A 97 3.92 11.28 11.56
N ILE A 98 2.95 10.51 11.07
CA ILE A 98 3.08 9.70 9.85
C ILE A 98 2.05 10.17 8.84
N GLU A 99 2.51 10.50 7.64
CA GLU A 99 1.67 10.88 6.50
C GLU A 99 1.88 9.92 5.33
N LEU A 100 0.90 9.82 4.43
CA LEU A 100 1.07 9.13 3.15
C LEU A 100 1.44 10.14 2.08
N THR A 101 2.42 9.83 1.21
CA THR A 101 2.95 10.76 0.19
C THR A 101 1.88 11.41 -0.70
N TYR A 102 0.77 10.72 -0.99
CA TYR A 102 -0.32 11.19 -1.86
C TYR A 102 -1.71 11.30 -1.19
N TYR A 103 -1.80 10.94 0.10
CA TYR A 103 -3.04 10.95 0.87
C TYR A 103 -2.78 11.60 2.22
N ARG A 104 -2.39 12.87 2.16
CA ARG A 104 -2.09 13.66 3.35
C ARG A 104 -3.34 14.33 3.89
N ASP A 105 -3.33 14.59 5.20
CA ASP A 105 -4.45 15.23 5.91
C ASP A 105 -4.85 16.59 5.30
N ASP A 106 -3.88 17.38 4.82
CA ASP A 106 -4.11 18.68 4.15
C ASP A 106 -4.89 18.53 2.84
N GLN A 107 -4.62 17.48 2.07
CA GLN A 107 -5.34 17.20 0.83
C GLN A 107 -6.80 16.82 1.12
N TYR A 108 -7.02 16.06 2.19
CA TYR A 108 -8.37 15.69 2.61
C TYR A 108 -9.15 16.86 3.19
N SER A 109 -8.53 17.75 3.99
CA SER A 109 -9.22 18.90 4.54
C SER A 109 -9.73 19.82 3.42
N VAL A 110 -8.87 20.15 2.44
CA VAL A 110 -9.27 20.98 1.29
C VAL A 110 -10.40 20.33 0.48
N LEU A 111 -10.34 19.00 0.29
CA LEU A 111 -11.40 18.27 -0.40
C LEU A 111 -12.73 18.31 0.38
N LEU A 112 -12.68 18.21 1.71
CA LEU A 112 -13.87 18.26 2.56
C LEU A 112 -14.48 19.67 2.57
N ASP A 113 -13.67 20.71 2.67
CA ASP A 113 -14.11 22.10 2.66
C ASP A 113 -14.86 22.44 1.35
N GLU A 114 -14.35 21.95 0.21
CA GLU A 114 -15.00 22.13 -1.10
C GLU A 114 -16.30 21.32 -1.24
N LEU A 115 -16.33 20.09 -0.70
CA LEU A 115 -17.53 19.24 -0.75
C LEU A 115 -18.63 19.71 0.20
N LEU A 116 -18.27 20.37 1.30
CA LEU A 116 -19.16 20.84 2.35
C LEU A 116 -18.97 22.35 2.59
N PRO A 117 -19.28 23.21 1.61
CA PRO A 117 -19.02 24.65 1.68
C PRO A 117 -19.88 25.39 2.72
N THR A 118 -20.76 24.69 3.43
CA THR A 118 -21.72 25.24 4.40
C THR A 118 -21.37 24.93 5.86
N LEU A 119 -20.13 24.54 6.17
CA LEU A 119 -19.66 24.33 7.55
C LEU A 119 -19.04 25.59 8.20
N GLU A 120 -19.44 26.77 7.73
CA GLU A 120 -19.28 28.04 8.45
C GLU A 120 -20.62 28.51 9.03
#